data_AF-A0A8X6RYD0-F1
#
_entry.id   AF-A0A8X6RYD0-F1
#
_cell.length_a   1.000
_cell.length_b   1.000
_cell.length_c   1.000
_cell.angle_alpha   90.00
_cell.angle_beta   90.00
_cell.angle_gamma   90.00
#
_symmetry.space_group_name_H-M   'P 1'
#
loop_
_entity.id
_entity.type
_entity.pdbx_description
1 polymer ?
#
loop_
_entity_poly.entity_id
_entity_poly.type
_entity_poly.pdbx_seq_one_letter_code
_entity_poly.pdbx_strand_id
1 'polypeptide(L)'
;MARIVRHNDDSVREGYIRNGGKEVELFTCALKEFQCNNRIVMTRRKHLEEFLRSRIIGRLEFGRTQLEVSEELGIAQSVISRL
;
A
#
# COMPACT_ATOMS: atom_id res chain seq x y z
N MET A 1 19.88 -63.87 -0.34
CA MET A 1 18.64 -63.12 -0.06
C MET A 1 19.01 -61.77 0.56
N ALA A 2 19.03 -60.69 -0.23
CA ALA A 2 19.37 -59.36 0.28
C ALA A 2 18.08 -58.62 0.67
N ARG A 3 17.91 -58.31 1.96
CA ARG A 3 16.82 -57.47 2.45
C ARG A 3 17.22 -56.01 2.26
N ILE A 4 16.55 -55.32 1.33
CA ILE A 4 16.67 -53.86 1.20
C ILE A 4 15.97 -53.24 2.41
N VAL A 5 16.76 -52.76 3.36
CA VAL A 5 16.27 -51.94 4.46
C VAL A 5 15.89 -50.58 3.88
N ARG A 6 14.60 -50.26 3.86
CA ARG A 6 14.14 -48.90 3.55
C ARG A 6 14.35 -48.03 4.78
N HIS A 7 15.32 -47.13 4.71
CA HIS A 7 15.41 -46.04 5.67
C HIS A 7 14.38 -44.99 5.25
N ASN A 8 13.39 -44.72 6.10
CA ASN A 8 12.52 -43.56 5.94
C ASN A 8 13.36 -42.33 6.31
N ASP A 9 13.82 -41.58 5.31
CA ASP A 9 14.52 -40.30 5.47
C ASP A 9 13.54 -39.20 5.95
N ASP A 10 12.92 -39.41 7.09
CA ASP A 10 11.97 -38.46 7.69
C ASP A 10 12.66 -37.11 7.98
N SER A 11 13.96 -37.12 8.28
CA SER A 11 14.77 -35.91 8.47
C SER A 11 14.92 -35.07 7.20
N VAL A 12 14.96 -35.69 6.02
CA VAL A 12 15.02 -34.98 4.73
C VAL A 12 13.66 -34.33 4.45
N ARG A 13 12.57 -35.08 4.64
CA ARG A 13 11.19 -34.59 4.50
C ARG A 13 10.89 -33.43 5.46
N GLU A 14 11.30 -33.55 6.73
CA GLU A 14 11.21 -32.47 7.71
C GLU A 14 12.04 -31.24 7.32
N GLY A 15 13.24 -31.45 6.75
CA GLY A 15 14.08 -30.37 6.24
C GLY A 15 13.37 -29.54 5.18
N TYR A 16 12.70 -30.19 4.22
CA TYR A 16 11.91 -29.51 3.19
C TYR A 16 10.69 -28.78 3.76
N ILE A 17 9.95 -29.39 4.69
CA ILE A 17 8.77 -28.77 5.32
C ILE A 17 9.16 -27.55 6.16
N ARG A 18 10.25 -27.65 6.93
CA ARG A 18 10.74 -26.56 7.78
C ARG A 18 11.30 -25.40 6.96
N ASN A 19 12.03 -25.66 5.88
CA ASN A 19 12.54 -24.62 5.00
C ASN A 19 11.42 -23.94 4.22
N GLY A 20 10.48 -24.71 3.66
CA GLY A 20 9.29 -24.15 3.02
C GLY A 20 8.44 -23.31 3.98
N GLY A 21 8.28 -23.75 5.24
CA GLY A 21 7.60 -22.97 6.27
C GLY A 21 8.28 -21.62 6.55
N LYS A 22 9.61 -21.59 6.62
CA LYS A 22 10.38 -20.34 6.80
C LYS A 22 10.25 -19.39 5.62
N GLU A 23 10.30 -19.90 4.38
CA GLU A 23 10.12 -19.08 3.17
C GLU A 23 8.71 -18.48 3.11
N VAL A 24 7.68 -19.26 3.45
CA VAL A 24 6.28 -18.80 3.51
C VAL A 24 6.10 -17.75 4.60
N GLU A 25 6.74 -17.91 5.76
CA GLU A 25 6.69 -16.94 6.85
C GLU A 25 7.34 -15.62 6.45
N LEU A 26 8.54 -15.66 5.86
CA LEU A 26 9.24 -14.48 5.35
C LEU A 26 8.42 -13.75 4.29
N PHE A 27 7.86 -14.49 3.32
CA PHE A 27 7.01 -13.92 2.29
C PHE A 27 5.74 -13.29 2.88
N THR A 28 5.12 -13.94 3.85
CA THR A 28 3.94 -13.43 4.55
C THR A 28 4.25 -12.15 5.34
N CYS A 29 5.41 -12.08 6.01
CA CYS A 29 5.87 -10.88 6.70
C CYS A 29 6.09 -9.72 5.73
N ALA A 30 6.78 -9.96 4.61
CA ALA A 30 6.97 -8.96 3.57
C ALA A 30 5.65 -8.46 2.97
N LEU A 31 4.67 -9.35 2.76
CA LEU A 31 3.33 -8.97 2.31
C LEU A 31 2.59 -8.10 3.33
N LYS A 32 2.68 -8.43 4.63
CA LYS A 32 2.08 -7.61 5.69
C LYS A 32 2.70 -6.21 5.73
N GLU A 33 4.02 -6.10 5.59
CA GLU A 33 4.71 -4.80 5.53
C GLU A 33 4.26 -3.99 4.32
N PHE A 34 4.20 -4.62 3.14
CA PHE A 34 3.72 -3.96 1.91
C PHE A 34 2.27 -3.49 2.04
N GLN A 35 1.39 -4.31 2.62
CA GLN A 35 0.00 -3.94 2.88
C GLN A 35 -0.13 -2.78 3.87
N CYS A 36 0.64 -2.81 4.96
CA CYS A 36 0.69 -1.72 5.94
C CYS A 36 1.15 -0.40 5.29
N ASN A 37 2.18 -0.45 4.45
CA ASN A 37 2.68 0.72 3.72
C ASN A 37 1.63 1.29 2.77
N ASN A 38 0.94 0.44 2.01
CA ASN A 38 -0.14 0.89 1.13
C ASN A 38 -1.29 1.51 1.90
N ARG A 39 -1.64 0.95 3.07
CA ARG A 39 -2.65 1.56 3.95
C ARG A 39 -2.23 2.95 4.40
N ILE A 40 -0.97 3.17 4.79
CA ILE A 40 -0.45 4.49 5.17
C ILE A 40 -0.56 5.47 3.99
N VAL A 41 -0.12 5.05 2.80
CA VAL A 41 -0.17 5.87 1.58
C VAL A 41 -1.61 6.27 1.25
N MET A 42 -2.55 5.33 1.32
CA MET A 42 -3.97 5.58 1.06
C MET A 42 -4.57 6.56 2.05
N THR A 43 -4.28 6.41 3.35
CA THR A 43 -4.75 7.34 4.38
C THR A 43 -4.17 8.74 4.19
N ARG A 44 -2.87 8.86 3.93
CA ARG A 44 -2.23 10.16 3.71
C ARG A 44 -2.75 10.86 2.46
N ARG A 45 -2.97 10.12 1.37
CA ARG A 45 -3.55 10.65 0.13
C ARG A 45 -4.94 11.22 0.38
N LYS A 46 -5.80 10.48 1.10
CA LYS A 46 -7.15 10.96 1.44
C LYS A 46 -7.10 12.25 2.27
N HIS A 47 -6.22 12.32 3.26
CA HIS A 47 -6.08 13.52 4.08
C HIS A 47 -5.59 14.73 3.27
N LEU A 48 -4.63 14.52 2.35
CA LEU A 48 -4.16 15.57 1.45
C LEU A 48 -5.28 16.04 0.51
N GLU A 49 -6.06 15.11 -0.05
CA GLU A 49 -7.20 15.42 -0.91
C GLU A 49 -8.26 16.24 -0.18
N GLU A 50 -8.62 15.86 1.04
CA GLU A 50 -9.57 16.59 1.89
C GLU A 50 -9.04 17.98 2.30
N PHE A 51 -7.75 18.09 2.59
CA PHE A 51 -7.09 19.36 2.86
C PHE A 51 -7.14 20.30 1.66
N LEU A 52 -6.77 19.81 0.47
CA LEU A 52 -6.82 20.59 -0.77
C LEU A 52 -8.24 21.01 -1.11
N ARG A 53 -9.23 20.11 -0.96
CA ARG A 53 -10.63 20.41 -1.19
C ARG A 53 -11.14 21.51 -0.26
N SER A 54 -10.89 21.39 1.04
CA SER A 54 -11.27 22.42 2.02
C SER A 54 -10.64 23.77 1.70
N ARG A 55 -9.36 23.78 1.28
CA ARG A 55 -8.65 25.01 0.92
C ARG A 55 -9.20 25.65 -0.36
N ILE A 56 -9.56 24.87 -1.37
CA ILE A 56 -10.15 25.38 -2.62
C ILE A 56 -11.55 25.92 -2.36
N ILE A 57 -12.41 25.16 -1.67
CA ILE A 57 -13.78 25.56 -1.34
C ILE A 57 -13.77 26.87 -0.53
N GLY A 58 -12.96 26.96 0.53
CA GLY A 58 -12.92 28.17 1.36
C GLY A 58 -12.50 29.43 0.60
N ARG A 59 -11.69 29.32 -0.46
CA ARG A 59 -11.35 30.46 -1.34
C ARG A 59 -12.48 30.82 -2.30
N LEU A 60 -13.15 29.82 -2.88
CA LEU A 60 -14.29 30.03 -3.77
C LEU A 60 -15.47 30.64 -3.01
N GLU A 61 -15.75 30.16 -1.79
CA GLU A 61 -16.78 30.72 -0.91
C GLU A 61 -16.50 32.17 -0.50
N PHE A 62 -15.21 32.55 -0.41
CA PHE A 62 -14.80 33.94 -0.20
C PHE A 62 -14.95 34.83 -1.46
N GLY A 63 -15.48 34.28 -2.55
CA GLY A 63 -15.77 35.01 -3.79
C GLY A 63 -14.62 35.06 -4.80
N ARG A 64 -13.56 34.27 -4.60
CA ARG A 64 -12.46 34.16 -5.57
C ARG A 64 -12.91 33.37 -6.80
N THR A 65 -12.43 33.78 -7.97
CA THR A 65 -12.67 33.05 -9.23
C THR A 65 -11.85 31.76 -9.27
N GLN A 66 -12.25 30.78 -10.09
CA GLN A 66 -11.46 29.57 -10.28
C GLN A 66 -10.03 29.87 -10.77
N LEU A 67 -9.86 30.91 -11.62
CA LEU A 67 -8.56 31.37 -12.10
C LEU A 67 -7.66 31.82 -10.96
N GLU A 68 -8.14 32.74 -10.12
CA GLU A 68 -7.39 33.23 -8.96
C GLU A 68 -7.01 32.10 -8.00
N VAL A 69 -7.92 31.14 -7.76
CA VAL A 69 -7.65 30.01 -6.85
C VAL A 69 -6.60 29.07 -7.43
N SER A 70 -6.61 28.83 -8.74
CA SER A 70 -5.60 28.01 -9.42
C SER A 70 -4.23 28.65 -9.42
N GLU A 71 -4.15 29.95 -9.67
CA GLU A 71 -2.91 30.71 -9.63
C GLU A 71 -2.35 30.76 -8.20
N GLU A 72 -3.19 31.05 -7.20
CA GLU A 72 -2.78 31.13 -5.80
C GLU A 72 -2.27 29.78 -5.26
N LEU A 73 -2.94 28.69 -5.62
CA LEU A 73 -2.63 27.35 -5.12
C LEU A 73 -1.65 26.58 -6.02
N GLY A 74 -1.31 27.10 -7.20
CA GLY A 74 -0.46 26.41 -8.18
C GLY A 74 -1.04 25.08 -8.68
N ILE A 75 -2.37 24.97 -8.74
CA ILE A 75 -3.09 23.76 -9.17
C ILE A 75 -3.74 23.98 -10.53
N ALA A 76 -3.86 22.94 -11.35
CA ALA A 76 -4.55 23.05 -12.63
C ALA A 76 -6.04 23.36 -12.44
N GLN A 77 -6.60 24.22 -13.30
CA GLN A 77 -8.05 24.49 -13.36
C GLN A 77 -8.90 23.21 -13.39
N SER A 78 -8.44 22.19 -14.11
CA SER A 78 -9.12 20.89 -14.22
C SER A 78 -9.29 20.16 -12.89
N VAL A 79 -8.46 20.44 -11.89
CA VAL A 79 -8.62 19.90 -10.53
C VAL A 79 -9.76 20.63 -9.81
N ILE A 80 -9.83 21.95 -9.96
CA ILE A 80 -10.91 22.78 -9.38
C ILE A 80 -12.26 22.42 -10.00
N SER A 81 -12.31 22.24 -11.32
CA SER A 81 -13.53 21.85 -12.02
C SER A 81 -14.08 20.45 -11.67
N ARG A 82 -13.31 19.61 -10.97
CA ARG A 82 -13.70 18.26 -10.54
C ARG A 82 -14.25 18.20 -9.11
N LEU A 83 -14.19 19.29 -8.36
CA LEU A 83 -14.69 19.36 -6.98
C LEU A 83 -16.21 19.35 -6.89
#